data_AF-A0A397V186-F1
#
_entry.id   AF-A0A397V186-F1
#
_cell.length_a   1.000
_cell.length_b   1.000
_cell.length_c   1.000
_cell.angle_alpha   90.00
_cell.angle_beta   90.00
_cell.angle_gamma   90.00
#
_symmetry.space_group_name_H-M   'P 1'
#
loop_
_entity.id
_entity.type
_entity.pdbx_description
1 polymer ?
#
loop_
_entity_poly.entity_id
_entity_poly.type
_entity_poly.pdbx_seq_one_letter_code
_entity_poly.pdbx_strand_id
1 'polypeptide(L)'
;MNVEIANSEASNSSNCKQTTSRISEIEKSLKGNQNCDVVKISLPINELNKVGVRDAINAKYDAEIIDGDLFIRFDGGIKERIHRRIASSCEVQKPGWYMPTHAQMIEPIKNFCPPSDIWIEVFFNRDPDRSNVINKVDFIQRTWVGIEFVGICIPHSENPISPNPHPGSTYTSATSQIIRPYRAPYVIYWDLDGLIYYIMDWNLNLTLRCCLTIDFNIVLDILSASY
;
A
#
# COMPACT_ATOMS: atom_id res chain seq x y z
N MET A 1 34.94 6.55 37.46
CA MET A 1 33.49 6.75 37.41
C MET A 1 33.05 7.94 36.55
N ASN A 2 33.82 9.04 36.43
CA ASN A 2 33.42 10.20 35.58
C ASN A 2 33.72 10.06 34.07
N VAL A 3 34.57 9.13 33.66
CA VAL A 3 34.97 8.96 32.24
C VAL A 3 33.92 8.20 31.43
N GLU A 4 33.21 7.25 32.03
CA GLU A 4 32.16 6.46 31.35
C GLU A 4 30.89 7.27 31.08
N ILE A 5 30.52 8.18 32.00
CA ILE A 5 29.32 9.03 31.86
C ILE A 5 29.51 10.04 30.72
N ALA A 6 30.68 10.72 30.66
CA ALA A 6 30.99 11.68 29.62
C ALA A 6 31.06 11.05 28.20
N ASN A 7 31.57 9.81 28.10
CA ASN A 7 31.61 9.08 26.84
C ASN A 7 30.20 8.65 26.37
N SER A 8 29.31 8.31 27.30
CA SER A 8 27.92 7.97 26.98
C SER A 8 27.14 9.18 26.43
N GLU A 9 27.29 10.36 27.02
CA GLU A 9 26.61 11.60 26.58
C GLU A 9 27.16 12.11 25.24
N ALA A 10 28.47 12.05 25.03
CA ALA A 10 29.10 12.43 23.77
C ALA A 10 28.70 11.48 22.62
N SER A 11 28.61 10.16 22.89
CA SER A 11 28.17 9.17 21.92
C SER A 11 26.69 9.32 21.54
N ASN A 12 25.82 9.66 22.50
CA ASN A 12 24.39 9.91 22.27
C ASN A 12 24.14 11.21 21.49
N SER A 13 24.88 12.29 21.82
CA SER A 13 24.83 13.57 21.09
C SER A 13 25.33 13.45 19.65
N SER A 14 26.41 12.68 19.44
CA SER A 14 26.96 12.39 18.10
C SER A 14 26.00 11.56 17.25
N ASN A 15 25.39 10.50 17.81
CA ASN A 15 24.41 9.69 17.11
C ASN A 15 23.15 10.51 16.74
N CYS A 16 22.66 11.37 17.64
CA CYS A 16 21.48 12.21 17.38
C CYS A 16 21.70 13.21 16.23
N LYS A 17 22.87 13.85 16.16
CA LYS A 17 23.25 14.76 15.06
C LYS A 17 23.38 14.00 13.73
N GLN A 18 23.96 12.80 13.76
CA GLN A 18 24.12 11.96 12.58
C GLN A 18 22.75 11.48 12.04
N THR A 19 21.84 11.05 12.92
CA THR A 19 20.45 10.67 12.54
C THR A 19 19.70 11.83 11.89
N THR A 20 19.81 13.04 12.45
CA THR A 20 19.13 14.23 11.90
C THR A 20 19.62 14.59 10.50
N SER A 21 20.93 14.51 10.26
CA SER A 21 21.52 14.76 8.94
C SER A 21 21.04 13.75 7.90
N ARG A 22 20.92 12.47 8.26
CA ARG A 22 20.49 11.41 7.34
C ARG A 22 19.00 11.46 7.02
N ILE A 23 18.17 11.82 8.00
CA ILE A 23 16.75 12.10 7.75
C ILE A 23 16.59 13.18 6.68
N SER A 24 17.41 14.24 6.73
CA SER A 24 17.38 15.31 5.71
C SER A 24 17.77 14.82 4.31
N GLU A 25 18.80 13.97 4.19
CA GLU A 25 19.19 13.37 2.90
C GLU A 25 18.13 12.41 2.35
N ILE A 26 17.51 11.62 3.22
CA ILE A 26 16.39 10.76 2.87
C ILE A 26 15.23 11.62 2.38
N GLU A 27 14.82 12.65 3.12
CA GLU A 27 13.73 13.54 2.73
C GLU A 27 14.00 14.26 1.41
N LYS A 28 15.25 14.66 1.14
CA LYS A 28 15.64 15.23 -0.16
C LYS A 28 15.52 14.22 -1.29
N SER A 29 15.93 12.98 -1.06
CA SER A 29 15.84 11.89 -2.05
C SER A 29 14.38 11.50 -2.31
N LEU A 30 13.54 11.46 -1.28
CA LEU A 30 12.11 11.21 -1.40
C LEU A 30 11.40 12.34 -2.16
N LYS A 31 11.75 13.60 -1.92
CA LYS A 31 11.23 14.75 -2.67
C LYS A 31 11.55 14.69 -4.17
N GLY A 32 12.69 14.11 -4.54
CA GLY A 32 13.08 13.92 -5.94
C GLY A 32 12.38 12.75 -6.65
N ASN A 33 11.79 11.81 -5.90
CA ASN A 33 11.29 10.54 -6.42
C ASN A 33 9.81 10.29 -6.07
N GLN A 34 8.99 11.34 -5.98
CA GLN A 34 7.58 11.25 -5.56
C GLN A 34 6.69 10.37 -6.47
N ASN A 35 7.17 10.06 -7.68
CA ASN A 35 6.47 9.22 -8.65
C ASN A 35 6.87 7.74 -8.58
N CYS A 36 7.78 7.36 -7.68
CA CYS A 36 8.22 5.98 -7.51
C CYS A 36 7.44 5.32 -6.35
N ASP A 37 7.02 4.07 -6.53
CA ASP A 37 6.41 3.28 -5.43
C ASP A 37 7.46 2.93 -4.36
N VAL A 38 8.70 2.66 -4.78
CA VAL A 38 9.84 2.39 -3.91
C VAL A 38 11.00 3.30 -4.29
N VAL A 39 11.56 3.99 -3.30
CA VAL A 39 12.76 4.82 -3.45
C VAL A 39 13.94 4.08 -2.88
N LYS A 40 14.90 3.76 -3.76
CA LYS A 40 16.21 3.23 -3.38
C LYS A 40 17.11 4.38 -2.95
N ILE A 41 17.72 4.27 -1.77
CA ILE A 41 18.68 5.22 -1.22
C ILE A 41 19.94 4.48 -0.83
N SER A 42 21.05 4.79 -1.49
CA SER A 42 22.35 4.24 -1.13
C SER A 42 22.94 5.03 0.04
N LEU A 43 23.13 4.35 1.17
CA LEU A 43 23.78 4.90 2.36
C LEU A 43 25.06 4.10 2.69
N PRO A 44 26.06 4.71 3.34
CA PRO A 44 27.26 3.99 3.75
C PRO A 44 26.95 2.80 4.69
N ILE A 45 27.39 1.59 4.34
CA ILE A 45 27.12 0.32 5.06
C ILE A 45 27.52 0.39 6.54
N ASN A 46 28.65 1.04 6.83
CA ASN A 46 29.16 1.25 8.18
C ASN A 46 28.21 2.08 9.06
N GLU A 47 27.39 2.94 8.46
CA GLU A 47 26.40 3.75 9.17
C GLU A 47 25.06 3.03 9.31
N LEU A 48 24.63 2.31 8.26
CA LEU A 48 23.46 1.43 8.37
C LEU A 48 23.70 0.36 9.44
N ASN A 49 24.91 -0.14 9.68
CA ASN A 49 25.14 -1.14 10.74
C ASN A 49 24.90 -0.64 12.18
N LYS A 50 24.65 0.66 12.39
CA LYS A 50 24.30 1.19 13.71
C LYS A 50 22.82 0.91 14.02
N VAL A 51 22.56 0.01 14.96
CA VAL A 51 21.21 -0.42 15.37
C VAL A 51 20.26 0.75 15.63
N GLY A 52 20.67 1.76 16.42
CA GLY A 52 19.81 2.91 16.70
C GLY A 52 19.46 3.79 15.49
N VAL A 53 20.29 3.79 14.44
CA VAL A 53 19.99 4.51 13.19
C VAL A 53 19.02 3.68 12.33
N ARG A 54 19.22 2.35 12.25
CA ARG A 54 18.28 1.45 11.55
C ARG A 54 16.89 1.51 12.16
N ASP A 55 16.78 1.37 13.47
CA ASP A 55 15.49 1.31 14.15
C ASP A 55 14.73 2.64 13.97
N ALA A 56 15.43 3.77 14.05
CA ALA A 56 14.82 5.08 13.83
C ALA A 56 14.35 5.28 12.37
N ILE A 57 15.13 4.83 11.38
CA ILE A 57 14.76 4.90 9.97
C ILE A 57 13.60 3.95 9.68
N ASN A 58 13.65 2.72 10.17
CA ASN A 58 12.61 1.72 9.99
C ASN A 58 11.29 2.17 10.64
N ALA A 59 11.34 2.65 11.89
CA ALA A 59 10.15 3.15 12.58
C ALA A 59 9.52 4.38 11.88
N LYS A 60 10.33 5.22 11.23
CA LYS A 60 9.83 6.43 10.56
C LYS A 60 9.33 6.17 9.13
N TYR A 61 9.94 5.24 8.40
CA TYR A 61 9.72 5.08 6.95
C TYR A 61 9.28 3.67 6.52
N ASP A 62 9.14 2.72 7.45
CA ASP A 62 8.90 1.30 7.17
C ASP A 62 9.87 0.76 6.10
N ALA A 63 11.16 1.00 6.35
CA ALA A 63 12.22 0.88 5.35
C ALA A 63 12.95 -0.47 5.44
N GLU A 64 13.18 -1.09 4.29
CA GLU A 64 13.90 -2.36 4.18
C GLU A 64 15.37 -2.11 3.80
N ILE A 65 16.29 -2.92 4.34
CA ILE A 65 17.71 -2.88 3.96
C ILE A 65 18.04 -4.15 3.19
N ILE A 66 18.41 -3.99 1.92
CA ILE A 66 18.75 -5.10 1.02
C ILE A 66 20.09 -4.77 0.37
N ASP A 67 21.06 -5.67 0.50
CA ASP A 67 22.41 -5.55 -0.08
C ASP A 67 23.14 -4.22 0.25
N GLY A 68 22.88 -3.66 1.43
CA GLY A 68 23.50 -2.41 1.88
C GLY A 68 22.82 -1.13 1.37
N ASP A 69 21.73 -1.26 0.61
CA ASP A 69 20.89 -0.15 0.19
C ASP A 69 19.61 -0.09 1.04
N LEU A 70 19.11 1.13 1.25
CA LEU A 70 17.84 1.39 1.94
C LEU A 70 16.71 1.52 0.91
N PHE A 71 15.64 0.78 1.10
CA PHE A 71 14.43 0.82 0.27
C PHE A 71 13.29 1.38 1.11
N ILE A 72 12.86 2.59 0.77
CA ILE A 72 11.72 3.25 1.42
C ILE A 72 10.54 3.20 0.46
N ARG A 73 9.42 2.69 0.97
CA ARG A 73 8.16 2.71 0.24
C ARG A 73 7.55 4.11 0.40
N PHE A 74 7.27 4.77 -0.72
CA PHE A 74 6.76 6.15 -0.68
C PHE A 74 5.36 6.21 -0.04
N ASP A 75 4.66 5.08 0.01
CA ASP A 75 3.34 4.92 0.61
C ASP A 75 3.36 4.46 2.08
N GLY A 76 4.54 4.33 2.70
CA GLY A 76 4.67 3.80 4.07
C GLY A 76 4.11 2.39 4.24
N GLY A 77 4.07 1.60 3.16
CA GLY A 77 3.55 0.22 3.16
C GLY A 77 2.02 0.13 3.17
N ILE A 78 1.28 1.25 3.06
CA ILE A 78 -0.18 1.24 3.18
C ILE A 78 -0.87 0.42 2.07
N LYS A 79 -0.39 0.50 0.82
CA LYS A 79 -0.94 -0.28 -0.30
C LYS A 79 -0.75 -1.77 -0.03
N GLU A 80 0.41 -2.16 0.50
CA GLU A 80 0.69 -3.56 0.86
C GLU A 80 -0.18 -4.04 2.01
N ARG A 81 -0.32 -3.24 3.08
CA ARG A 81 -1.16 -3.61 4.24
C ARG A 81 -2.60 -3.87 3.81
N ILE A 82 -3.14 -3.01 2.93
CA ILE A 82 -4.48 -3.16 2.36
C ILE A 82 -4.54 -4.44 1.53
N HIS A 83 -3.61 -4.60 0.59
CA HIS A 83 -3.56 -5.78 -0.27
C HIS A 83 -3.51 -7.08 0.54
N ARG A 84 -2.64 -7.15 1.57
CA ARG A 84 -2.48 -8.32 2.44
C ARG A 84 -3.75 -8.65 3.23
N ARG A 85 -4.45 -7.64 3.75
CA ARG A 85 -5.70 -7.87 4.50
C ARG A 85 -6.84 -8.33 3.60
N ILE A 86 -6.94 -7.78 2.39
CA ILE A 86 -7.94 -8.22 1.40
C ILE A 86 -7.65 -9.65 0.96
N ALA A 87 -6.39 -9.95 0.63
CA ALA A 87 -5.91 -11.30 0.32
C ALA A 87 -6.33 -12.30 1.41
N SER A 88 -6.06 -11.97 2.67
CA SER A 88 -6.42 -12.83 3.81
C SER A 88 -7.94 -13.04 3.92
N SER A 89 -8.74 -12.00 3.68
CA SER A 89 -10.21 -12.12 3.70
C SER A 89 -10.73 -13.03 2.59
N CYS A 90 -10.21 -12.87 1.38
CA CYS A 90 -10.63 -13.67 0.23
C CYS A 90 -10.19 -15.16 0.36
N GLU A 91 -9.04 -15.45 0.98
CA GLU A 91 -8.61 -16.82 1.28
C GLU A 91 -9.56 -17.52 2.26
N VAL A 92 -10.08 -16.80 3.27
CA VAL A 92 -11.10 -17.33 4.20
C VAL A 92 -12.41 -17.65 3.46
N GLN A 93 -12.81 -16.80 2.51
CA GLN A 93 -14.03 -16.99 1.73
C GLN A 93 -13.92 -18.15 0.73
N LYS A 94 -12.74 -18.36 0.16
CA LYS A 94 -12.47 -19.42 -0.82
C LYS A 94 -11.22 -20.20 -0.43
N PRO A 95 -11.33 -21.18 0.50
CA PRO A 95 -10.19 -21.99 0.92
C PRO A 95 -9.52 -22.67 -0.28
N GLY A 96 -8.18 -22.54 -0.38
CA GLY A 96 -7.40 -23.02 -1.54
C GLY A 96 -7.27 -22.01 -2.68
N TRP A 97 -7.81 -20.80 -2.52
CA TRP A 97 -7.54 -19.68 -3.41
C TRP A 97 -6.10 -19.20 -3.25
N TYR A 98 -5.34 -19.23 -4.34
CA TYR A 98 -3.94 -18.82 -4.38
C TYR A 98 -3.86 -17.32 -4.63
N MET A 99 -3.21 -16.60 -3.73
CA MET A 99 -2.85 -15.20 -3.95
C MET A 99 -1.48 -15.07 -4.63
N PRO A 100 -1.40 -14.38 -5.78
CA PRO A 100 -0.12 -14.12 -6.42
C PRO A 100 0.80 -13.33 -5.48
N THR A 101 2.07 -13.75 -5.40
CA THR A 101 3.12 -12.97 -4.73
C THR A 101 3.31 -11.61 -5.40
N HIS A 102 3.92 -10.64 -4.71
CA HIS A 102 4.20 -9.33 -5.32
C HIS A 102 4.95 -9.44 -6.66
N ALA A 103 5.95 -10.32 -6.75
CA ALA A 103 6.66 -10.61 -7.99
C ALA A 103 5.72 -11.15 -9.10
N GLN A 104 4.76 -12.01 -8.75
CA GLN A 104 3.74 -12.50 -9.68
C GLN A 104 2.70 -11.45 -10.06
N MET A 105 2.44 -10.46 -9.19
CA MET A 105 1.56 -9.33 -9.51
C MET A 105 2.24 -8.27 -10.39
N ILE A 106 3.56 -8.10 -10.31
CA ILE A 106 4.28 -7.12 -11.16
C ILE A 106 4.80 -7.74 -12.46
N GLU A 107 5.14 -9.02 -12.45
CA GLU A 107 5.70 -9.77 -13.59
C GLU A 107 5.02 -11.15 -13.75
N PRO A 108 3.69 -11.21 -14.00
CA PRO A 108 2.93 -12.47 -14.02
C PRO A 108 3.40 -13.49 -15.05
N ILE A 109 3.88 -13.02 -16.21
CA ILE A 109 4.38 -13.85 -17.31
C ILE A 109 5.69 -14.55 -16.90
N LYS A 110 6.57 -13.85 -16.19
CA LYS A 110 7.89 -14.34 -15.80
C LYS A 110 7.81 -15.25 -14.58
N ASN A 111 6.92 -14.95 -13.65
CA ASN A 111 6.82 -15.65 -12.37
C ASN A 111 5.71 -16.72 -12.34
N PHE A 112 5.25 -17.17 -13.53
CA PHE A 112 4.29 -18.28 -13.73
C PHE A 112 3.17 -18.29 -12.69
N CYS A 113 2.22 -17.36 -12.83
CA CYS A 113 1.02 -17.36 -12.00
C CYS A 113 -0.13 -18.06 -12.76
N PRO A 114 -0.74 -19.14 -12.23
CA PRO A 114 -2.04 -19.56 -12.76
C PRO A 114 -3.06 -18.42 -12.54
N PRO A 115 -3.96 -18.14 -13.49
CA PRO A 115 -4.91 -17.04 -13.32
C PRO A 115 -5.86 -17.35 -12.16
N SER A 116 -5.76 -16.58 -11.09
CA SER A 116 -6.84 -16.40 -10.12
C SER A 116 -7.92 -15.52 -10.77
N ASP A 117 -9.20 -15.83 -10.58
CA ASP A 117 -10.36 -15.17 -11.24
C ASP A 117 -10.47 -13.64 -11.01
N ILE A 118 -9.53 -13.02 -10.29
CA ILE A 118 -9.52 -11.62 -9.88
C ILE A 118 -8.10 -11.04 -9.87
N TRP A 119 -8.00 -9.76 -10.24
CA TRP A 119 -6.84 -8.88 -10.08
C TRP A 119 -7.21 -7.70 -9.18
N ILE A 120 -6.41 -7.45 -8.13
CA ILE A 120 -6.60 -6.31 -7.22
C ILE A 120 -5.39 -5.38 -7.29
N GLU A 121 -5.63 -4.11 -7.59
CA GLU A 121 -4.60 -3.07 -7.60
C GLU A 121 -4.95 -1.97 -6.58
N VAL A 122 -4.06 -1.67 -5.64
CA VAL A 122 -4.23 -0.57 -4.68
C VAL A 122 -3.38 0.63 -5.14
N PHE A 123 -3.98 1.81 -5.27
CA PHE A 123 -3.30 2.97 -5.86
C PHE A 123 -3.78 4.29 -5.25
N PHE A 124 -2.93 5.32 -5.30
CA PHE A 124 -3.32 6.63 -4.77
C PHE A 124 -4.26 7.37 -5.71
N ASN A 125 -5.16 8.19 -5.15
CA ASN A 125 -6.01 9.11 -5.90
C ASN A 125 -5.22 10.30 -6.47
N ARG A 126 -4.24 10.02 -7.31
CA ARG A 126 -3.44 10.99 -8.06
C ARG A 126 -3.26 10.54 -9.50
N ASP A 127 -3.09 11.50 -10.39
CA ASP A 127 -3.16 11.27 -11.83
C ASP A 127 -2.13 10.29 -12.43
N PRO A 128 -0.86 10.21 -11.99
CA PRO A 128 0.04 9.18 -12.53
C PRO A 128 -0.41 7.77 -12.13
N ASP A 129 -0.77 7.57 -10.85
CA ASP A 129 -1.20 6.27 -10.33
C ASP A 129 -2.48 5.79 -11.01
N ARG A 130 -3.51 6.65 -11.12
CA ARG A 130 -4.78 6.27 -11.74
C ARG A 130 -4.64 5.93 -13.22
N SER A 131 -3.85 6.71 -13.96
CA SER A 131 -3.63 6.44 -15.40
C SER A 131 -2.88 5.13 -15.61
N ASN A 132 -1.90 4.83 -14.74
CA ASN A 132 -1.20 3.56 -14.74
C ASN A 132 -2.16 2.39 -14.50
N VAL A 133 -3.06 2.50 -13.52
CA VAL A 133 -4.07 1.49 -13.23
C VAL A 133 -4.97 1.23 -14.45
N ILE A 134 -5.52 2.27 -15.08
CA ILE A 134 -6.38 2.11 -16.27
C ILE A 134 -5.62 1.41 -17.42
N ASN A 135 -4.36 1.79 -17.67
CA ASN A 135 -3.54 1.14 -18.70
C ASN A 135 -3.28 -0.35 -18.40
N LYS A 136 -3.08 -0.71 -17.12
CA LYS A 136 -2.96 -2.12 -16.69
C LYS A 136 -4.25 -2.89 -16.95
N VAL A 137 -5.41 -2.29 -16.68
CA VAL A 137 -6.71 -2.92 -16.93
C VAL A 137 -6.89 -3.26 -18.41
N ASP A 138 -6.62 -2.30 -19.29
CA ASP A 138 -6.71 -2.50 -20.74
C ASP A 138 -5.80 -3.64 -21.21
N PHE A 139 -4.60 -3.74 -20.64
CA PHE A 139 -3.66 -4.83 -20.93
C PHE A 139 -4.18 -6.19 -20.43
N ILE A 140 -4.64 -6.26 -19.18
CA ILE A 140 -5.15 -7.51 -18.57
C ILE A 140 -6.36 -8.02 -19.34
N GLN A 141 -7.35 -7.16 -19.62
CA GLN A 141 -8.57 -7.53 -20.34
C GLN A 141 -8.26 -8.08 -21.75
N ARG A 142 -7.25 -7.55 -22.45
CA ARG A 142 -6.84 -8.05 -23.78
C ARG A 142 -6.11 -9.38 -23.72
N THR A 143 -5.42 -9.64 -22.62
CA THR A 143 -4.54 -10.81 -22.51
C THR A 143 -5.29 -11.99 -21.91
N TRP A 144 -6.08 -11.77 -20.86
CA TRP A 144 -6.66 -12.82 -20.02
C TRP A 144 -8.18 -12.67 -19.93
N VAL A 145 -8.89 -13.49 -20.72
CA VAL A 145 -10.36 -13.51 -20.72
C VAL A 145 -10.87 -14.13 -19.42
N GLY A 146 -11.80 -13.45 -18.75
CA GLY A 146 -12.48 -13.97 -17.56
C GLY A 146 -11.92 -13.50 -16.22
N ILE A 147 -10.87 -12.68 -16.22
CA ILE A 147 -10.32 -12.10 -14.98
C ILE A 147 -11.09 -10.83 -14.62
N GLU A 148 -11.58 -10.77 -13.38
CA GLU A 148 -12.19 -9.57 -12.84
C GLU A 148 -11.15 -8.59 -12.33
N PHE A 149 -11.31 -7.30 -12.64
CA PHE A 149 -10.40 -6.27 -12.17
C PHE A 149 -11.04 -5.40 -11.10
N VAL A 150 -10.33 -5.22 -9.99
CA VAL A 150 -10.69 -4.32 -8.89
C VAL A 150 -9.53 -3.36 -8.62
N GLY A 151 -9.77 -2.07 -8.80
CA GLY A 151 -8.88 -0.99 -8.37
C GLY A 151 -9.36 -0.39 -7.05
N ILE A 152 -8.49 -0.31 -6.05
CA ILE A 152 -8.76 0.33 -4.77
C ILE A 152 -8.03 1.66 -4.72
N CYS A 153 -8.81 2.73 -4.86
CA CYS A 153 -8.29 4.08 -4.85
C CYS A 153 -8.27 4.61 -3.41
N ILE A 154 -7.08 4.98 -2.92
CA ILE A 154 -6.87 5.49 -1.56
C ILE A 154 -6.40 6.95 -1.56
N PRO A 155 -6.67 7.73 -0.50
CA PRO A 155 -6.22 9.11 -0.43
C PRO A 155 -4.68 9.19 -0.49
N HIS A 156 -4.15 10.16 -1.24
CA HIS A 156 -2.71 10.40 -1.31
C HIS A 156 -2.18 11.19 -0.10
N SER A 157 -2.95 12.18 0.35
CA SER A 157 -2.54 13.13 1.39
C SER A 157 -3.74 13.81 2.06
N GLU A 158 -4.94 13.24 1.97
CA GLU A 158 -6.16 13.84 2.53
C GLU A 158 -6.46 13.32 3.94
N ASN A 159 -7.27 14.11 4.66
CA ASN A 159 -7.59 14.03 6.08
C ASN A 159 -7.77 12.60 6.65
N PRO A 160 -7.45 12.41 7.95
CA PRO A 160 -7.71 11.16 8.65
C PRO A 160 -9.15 10.71 8.44
N ILE A 161 -9.34 9.45 8.04
CA ILE A 161 -10.66 8.84 8.00
C ILE A 161 -11.10 8.58 9.44
N SER A 162 -12.24 9.13 9.84
CA SER A 162 -12.80 8.88 11.17
C SER A 162 -13.06 7.38 11.37
N PRO A 163 -12.76 6.83 12.57
CA PRO A 163 -13.04 5.42 12.88
C PRO A 163 -14.51 5.04 12.66
N ASN A 164 -14.77 3.74 12.44
CA ASN A 164 -16.10 3.22 12.20
C ASN A 164 -17.08 3.68 13.30
N PRO A 165 -18.12 4.47 12.97
CA PRO A 165 -19.08 4.95 13.96
C PRO A 165 -20.01 3.83 14.47
N HIS A 166 -20.08 2.71 13.76
CA HIS A 166 -21.00 1.61 14.03
C HIS A 166 -20.29 0.25 13.91
N PRO A 167 -19.31 -0.05 14.79
CA PRO A 167 -18.59 -1.31 14.75
C PRO A 167 -19.51 -2.49 15.07
N GLY A 168 -19.40 -3.58 14.29
CA GLY A 168 -20.21 -4.79 14.47
C GLY A 168 -21.59 -4.76 13.82
N SER A 169 -21.93 -3.67 13.11
CA SER A 169 -23.14 -3.60 12.29
C SER A 169 -23.09 -4.59 11.11
N THR A 170 -24.27 -4.97 10.64
CA THR A 170 -24.40 -5.80 9.43
C THR A 170 -23.93 -5.06 8.19
N TYR A 171 -23.24 -5.77 7.30
CA TYR A 171 -22.82 -5.21 6.03
C TYR A 171 -23.98 -5.04 5.05
N THR A 172 -23.91 -3.97 4.24
CA THR A 172 -24.83 -3.71 3.13
C THR A 172 -24.05 -3.63 1.82
N SER A 173 -24.65 -4.07 0.72
CA SER A 173 -24.00 -3.96 -0.59
C SER A 173 -23.84 -2.51 -1.02
N ALA A 174 -22.65 -2.17 -1.50
CA ALA A 174 -22.32 -0.86 -2.01
C ALA A 174 -23.08 -0.57 -3.31
N THR A 175 -23.52 0.68 -3.46
CA THR A 175 -24.21 1.14 -4.67
C THR A 175 -23.20 1.56 -5.73
N SER A 176 -23.37 1.04 -6.94
CA SER A 176 -22.56 1.40 -8.11
C SER A 176 -22.93 2.77 -8.66
N GLN A 177 -21.95 3.45 -9.25
CA GLN A 177 -22.17 4.67 -10.04
C GLN A 177 -21.21 4.75 -11.24
N ILE A 178 -21.65 5.43 -12.29
CA ILE A 178 -20.85 5.61 -13.54
C ILE A 178 -19.89 6.81 -13.39
N ILE A 179 -20.22 7.77 -12.52
CA ILE A 179 -19.41 8.96 -12.30
C ILE A 179 -18.31 8.63 -11.28
N ARG A 180 -17.05 8.87 -11.65
CA ARG A 180 -15.91 8.71 -10.75
C ARG A 180 -16.04 9.62 -9.53
N PRO A 181 -15.92 9.10 -8.30
CA PRO A 181 -15.80 9.92 -7.10
C PRO A 181 -14.59 10.86 -7.18
N TYR A 182 -14.78 12.11 -6.76
CA TYR A 182 -13.66 13.07 -6.71
C TYR A 182 -12.69 12.72 -5.59
N ARG A 183 -13.22 12.28 -4.43
CA ARG A 183 -12.45 11.94 -3.23
C ARG A 183 -12.36 10.45 -3.04
N ALA A 184 -11.18 10.00 -2.61
CA ALA A 184 -10.95 8.67 -2.09
C ALA A 184 -11.39 8.57 -0.62
N PRO A 185 -11.65 7.34 -0.11
CA PRO A 185 -11.49 6.06 -0.80
C PRO A 185 -12.68 5.65 -1.68
N TYR A 186 -12.38 4.99 -2.79
CA TYR A 186 -13.38 4.39 -3.68
C TYR A 186 -12.84 3.16 -4.40
N VAL A 187 -13.74 2.29 -4.86
CA VAL A 187 -13.43 1.17 -5.74
C VAL A 187 -13.68 1.58 -7.18
N ILE A 188 -12.78 1.15 -8.06
CA ILE A 188 -12.98 1.00 -9.49
C ILE A 188 -13.20 -0.49 -9.75
N TYR A 189 -14.31 -0.85 -10.35
CA TYR A 189 -14.61 -2.22 -10.76
C TYR A 189 -14.81 -2.24 -12.26
N TRP A 190 -14.15 -3.17 -12.95
CA TRP A 190 -14.37 -3.37 -14.37
C TRP A 190 -15.44 -4.42 -14.58
N ASP A 191 -16.61 -3.99 -15.03
CA ASP A 191 -17.68 -4.88 -15.48
C ASP A 191 -17.63 -5.06 -17.00
N LEU A 192 -18.45 -5.97 -17.53
CA LEU A 192 -18.54 -6.26 -18.96
C LEU A 192 -18.83 -5.02 -19.82
N ASP A 193 -19.54 -4.03 -19.25
CA ASP A 193 -19.95 -2.78 -19.91
C ASP A 193 -18.98 -1.61 -19.67
N GLY A 194 -17.90 -1.81 -18.90
CA GLY A 194 -16.85 -0.83 -18.64
C GLY A 194 -16.60 -0.53 -17.16
N LEU A 195 -16.03 0.65 -16.91
CA LEU A 195 -15.64 1.10 -15.57
C LEU A 195 -16.85 1.52 -14.74
N ILE A 196 -17.03 0.90 -13.59
CA ILE A 196 -18.02 1.24 -12.58
C ILE A 196 -17.31 1.63 -11.29
N TYR A 197 -17.87 2.57 -10.54
CA TYR A 197 -17.28 3.08 -9.31
C TYR A 197 -18.18 2.79 -8.11
N TYR A 198 -17.56 2.57 -6.94
CA TYR A 198 -18.26 2.45 -5.67
C TYR A 198 -17.57 3.35 -4.64
N ILE A 199 -18.34 4.23 -3.99
CA ILE A 199 -17.83 5.00 -2.85
C ILE A 199 -17.63 4.03 -1.69
N MET A 200 -16.46 4.07 -1.05
CA MET A 200 -16.22 3.28 0.16
C MET A 200 -16.81 4.00 1.36
N ASP A 201 -17.62 3.28 2.14
CA ASP A 201 -18.13 3.73 3.44
C ASP A 201 -18.16 2.55 4.41
N TRP A 202 -18.25 2.86 5.69
CA TRP A 202 -18.26 1.88 6.77
C TRP A 202 -19.46 0.93 6.65
N ASN A 203 -19.19 -0.35 6.88
CA ASN A 203 -20.14 -1.46 6.83
C ASN A 203 -20.78 -1.63 5.44
N LEU A 204 -20.10 -1.16 4.38
CA LEU A 204 -20.42 -1.52 3.01
C LEU A 204 -19.49 -2.60 2.48
N ASN A 205 -19.98 -3.38 1.52
CA ASN A 205 -19.19 -4.38 0.82
C ASN A 205 -19.49 -4.41 -0.69
N LEU A 206 -18.56 -4.97 -1.45
CA LEU A 206 -18.72 -5.23 -2.87
C LEU A 206 -18.62 -6.73 -3.11
N THR A 207 -19.65 -7.33 -3.68
CA THR A 207 -19.60 -8.73 -4.13
C THR A 207 -19.28 -8.78 -5.62
N LEU A 208 -18.26 -9.55 -5.96
CA LEU A 208 -17.71 -9.74 -7.29
C LEU A 208 -18.38 -10.91 -8.01
N ARG A 209 -18.24 -11.01 -9.35
CA ARG A 209 -18.87 -12.11 -10.11
C ARG A 209 -18.25 -13.47 -9.75
N CYS A 210 -16.98 -13.48 -9.35
CA CYS A 210 -16.27 -14.65 -8.83
C CYS A 210 -16.70 -15.07 -7.41
N CYS A 211 -17.76 -14.45 -6.88
CA CYS A 211 -18.36 -14.69 -5.57
C CYS A 211 -17.48 -14.29 -4.38
N LEU A 212 -16.38 -13.58 -4.60
CA LEU A 212 -15.63 -12.93 -3.52
C LEU A 212 -16.33 -11.64 -3.10
N THR A 213 -16.36 -11.39 -1.80
CA THR A 213 -16.86 -10.16 -1.20
C THR A 213 -15.68 -9.36 -0.62
N ILE A 214 -15.57 -8.10 -1.03
CA ILE A 214 -14.61 -7.14 -0.48
C ILE A 214 -15.36 -6.26 0.51
N ASP A 215 -15.12 -6.49 1.80
CA ASP A 215 -15.63 -5.64 2.88
C ASP A 215 -14.81 -4.35 2.96
N PHE A 216 -15.45 -3.19 2.83
CA PHE A 216 -14.73 -1.91 2.81
C PHE A 216 -14.11 -1.56 4.16
N ASN A 217 -14.64 -2.10 5.26
CA ASN A 217 -14.04 -1.98 6.58
C ASN A 217 -12.57 -2.41 6.60
N ILE A 218 -12.18 -3.43 5.80
CA ILE A 218 -10.79 -3.88 5.70
C ILE A 218 -9.86 -2.73 5.28
N VAL A 219 -10.29 -1.94 4.30
CA VAL A 219 -9.52 -0.80 3.78
C VAL A 219 -9.60 0.35 4.76
N LEU A 220 -10.81 0.69 5.20
CA LEU A 220 -11.09 1.85 6.05
C LEU A 220 -10.43 1.73 7.43
N ASP A 221 -10.36 0.54 8.02
CA ASP A 221 -9.65 0.31 9.29
C ASP A 221 -8.17 0.70 9.17
N ILE A 222 -7.51 0.29 8.08
CA ILE A 222 -6.10 0.63 7.83
C ILE A 222 -5.93 2.13 7.62
N LEU A 223 -6.80 2.75 6.81
CA LEU A 223 -6.72 4.18 6.51
C LEU A 223 -7.00 5.03 7.76
N SER A 224 -7.93 4.61 8.62
CA SER A 224 -8.26 5.30 9.87
C SER A 224 -7.16 5.22 10.94
N ALA A 225 -6.30 4.20 10.87
CA ALA A 225 -5.19 3.98 11.80
C ALA A 225 -3.85 4.58 11.35
N SER A 226 -3.77 5.12 10.13
CA SER A 226 -2.50 5.51 9.49
C SER A 226 -2.25 7.03 9.46
N TYR A 227 -3.07 7.83 10.15
CA TYR A 227 -2.92 9.29 10.24
C TYR A 227 -3.16 9.81 11.66
#